data_AF-A0A6G3Z6A3-F1
#
_entry.id   AF-A0A6G3Z6A3-F1
#
_cell.length_a   1.000
_cell.length_b   1.000
_cell.length_c   1.000
_cell.angle_alpha   90.00
_cell.angle_beta   90.00
_cell.angle_gamma   90.00
#
_symmetry.space_group_name_H-M   'P 1'
#
loop_
_entity.id
_entity.type
_entity.pdbx_description
1 polymer ?
#
loop_
_entity_poly.entity_id
_entity_poly.type
_entity_poly.pdbx_seq_one_letter_code
_entity_poly.pdbx_strand_id
1 'polypeptide(L)'
;MGTLRSYLPKLQGSIPFAYMECRSLPGDGRWVYIPWRNLRRFLDDICPEDWGCQFSDPVYLEPQGQYLEADQKAICTVRCVLAICGVKREALGSAPIQLISRNGRDATQGDPVERACADAFRSACELFGIGCYLQRQAKDSGWQNELIRRMNAAKEDGMAGAA
;
A
#
# COMPACT_ATOMS: atom_id res chain seq x y z
N MET A 1 14.59 19.32 -12.79
CA MET A 1 13.50 19.31 -11.80
C MET A 1 12.19 19.49 -12.54
N GLY A 2 11.34 18.47 -12.51
CA GLY A 2 9.97 18.55 -13.00
C GLY A 2 9.08 19.36 -12.06
N THR A 3 7.82 19.53 -12.45
CA THR A 3 6.79 20.13 -11.58
C THR A 3 5.76 19.07 -11.21
N LEU A 4 5.12 19.20 -10.05
CA LEU A 4 4.04 18.29 -9.67
C LEU A 4 2.96 18.24 -10.75
N ARG A 5 2.62 19.38 -11.37
CA ARG A 5 1.63 19.46 -12.46
C ARG A 5 1.98 18.57 -13.64
N SER A 6 3.27 18.40 -13.96
CA SER A 6 3.73 17.54 -15.04
C SER A 6 3.67 16.03 -14.71
N TYR A 7 3.87 15.66 -13.44
CA TYR A 7 3.83 14.27 -13.01
C TYR A 7 2.44 13.79 -12.61
N LEU A 8 1.56 14.69 -12.16
CA LEU A 8 0.26 14.35 -11.61
C LEU A 8 -0.58 13.44 -12.52
N PRO A 9 -0.68 13.67 -13.85
CA PRO A 9 -1.42 12.76 -14.74
C PRO A 9 -0.85 11.33 -14.78
N LYS A 10 0.47 11.19 -14.64
CA LYS A 10 1.13 9.87 -14.60
C LYS A 10 0.93 9.19 -13.24
N LEU A 11 1.04 9.95 -12.16
CA LEU A 11 0.84 9.46 -10.79
C LEU A 11 -0.61 9.00 -10.53
N GLN A 12 -1.58 9.75 -11.06
CA GLN A 12 -3.02 9.46 -10.95
C GLN A 12 -3.54 8.48 -12.00
N GLY A 13 -2.70 8.18 -13.01
CA GLY A 13 -3.03 7.26 -14.08
C GLY A 13 -3.09 5.80 -13.62
N SER A 14 -3.38 4.92 -14.58
CA SER A 14 -3.29 3.48 -14.32
C SER A 14 -1.84 3.11 -14.06
N ILE A 15 -1.61 2.40 -12.96
CA ILE A 15 -0.28 1.88 -12.64
C ILE A 15 -0.02 0.66 -13.55
N PRO A 16 1.21 0.47 -14.05
CA PRO A 16 1.53 -0.73 -14.83
C PRO A 16 1.35 -2.01 -14.00
N PHE A 17 0.86 -3.07 -14.64
CA PHE A 17 0.56 -4.34 -13.95
C PHE A 17 1.79 -4.98 -13.29
N ALA A 18 3.00 -4.67 -13.76
CA ALA A 18 4.25 -5.13 -13.17
C ALA A 18 4.45 -4.68 -11.72
N TYR A 19 3.81 -3.59 -11.29
CA TYR A 19 3.88 -3.13 -9.89
C TYR A 19 2.79 -3.76 -9.01
N MET A 20 1.84 -4.49 -9.57
CA MET A 20 0.69 -5.02 -8.83
C MET A 20 0.86 -6.49 -8.45
N GLU A 21 0.23 -6.83 -7.34
CA GLU A 21 0.11 -8.20 -6.85
C GLU A 21 -1.34 -8.51 -6.53
N CYS A 22 -1.66 -9.81 -6.50
CA CYS A 22 -2.95 -10.30 -6.08
C CYS A 22 -2.75 -11.30 -4.95
N ARG A 23 -3.51 -11.14 -3.87
CA ARG A 23 -3.59 -12.13 -2.79
C ARG A 23 -4.97 -12.75 -2.73
N SER A 24 -5.02 -14.00 -2.32
CA SER A 24 -6.27 -14.68 -1.98
C SER A 24 -6.75 -14.21 -0.60
N LEU A 25 -8.06 -14.05 -0.46
CA LEU A 25 -8.78 -13.80 0.78
C LEU A 25 -9.53 -15.07 1.20
N PRO A 26 -9.93 -15.19 2.48
CA PRO A 26 -10.85 -16.25 2.90
C PRO A 26 -12.14 -16.25 2.08
N GLY A 27 -12.61 -17.43 1.66
CA GLY A 27 -13.85 -17.58 0.88
C GLY A 27 -13.68 -17.28 -0.61
N ASP A 28 -12.56 -17.67 -1.21
CA ASP A 28 -12.22 -17.52 -2.64
C ASP A 28 -12.17 -16.08 -3.17
N GLY A 29 -12.30 -15.09 -2.29
CA GLY A 29 -12.09 -13.70 -2.62
C GLY A 29 -10.66 -13.46 -3.09
N ARG A 30 -10.48 -12.49 -3.98
CA ARG A 30 -9.14 -12.01 -4.36
C ARG A 30 -9.00 -10.57 -3.94
N TRP A 31 -7.77 -10.07 -3.87
CA TRP A 31 -7.52 -8.66 -3.60
C TRP A 31 -6.30 -8.20 -4.37
N VAL A 32 -6.46 -7.21 -5.25
CA VAL A 32 -5.34 -6.60 -5.97
C VAL A 32 -4.78 -5.48 -5.13
N TYR A 33 -3.46 -5.44 -4.99
CA TYR A 33 -2.78 -4.41 -4.22
C TYR A 33 -1.43 -4.09 -4.85
N ILE A 34 -0.84 -2.99 -4.40
CA ILE A 34 0.50 -2.57 -4.80
C ILE A 34 1.39 -2.76 -3.56
N PRO A 35 2.34 -3.68 -3.58
CA PRO A 35 3.33 -3.78 -2.51
C PRO A 35 4.01 -2.43 -2.31
N TRP A 36 4.23 -2.03 -1.06
CA TRP A 36 4.84 -0.73 -0.75
C TRP A 36 6.22 -0.54 -1.43
N ARG A 37 7.01 -1.62 -1.56
CA ARG A 37 8.27 -1.63 -2.34
C ARG A 37 8.06 -1.31 -3.82
N ASN A 38 6.95 -1.73 -4.40
CA ASN A 38 6.61 -1.46 -5.80
C ASN A 38 6.11 -0.03 -5.98
N LEU A 39 5.45 0.56 -4.98
CA LEU A 39 5.13 2.00 -4.98
C LEU A 39 6.40 2.86 -5.01
N ARG A 40 7.44 2.49 -4.26
CA ARG A 40 8.75 3.18 -4.33
C ARG A 40 9.34 3.13 -5.73
N ARG A 41 9.43 1.92 -6.31
CA ARG A 41 9.92 1.74 -7.68
C ARG A 41 9.10 2.55 -8.69
N PHE A 42 7.76 2.56 -8.55
CA PHE A 42 6.89 3.36 -9.40
C PHE A 42 7.20 4.86 -9.30
N LEU A 43 7.46 5.39 -8.11
CA LEU A 43 7.88 6.79 -7.94
C LEU A 43 9.27 7.05 -8.55
N ASP A 44 10.23 6.13 -8.36
CA ASP A 44 11.56 6.20 -8.97
C ASP A 44 11.48 6.28 -10.50
N ASP A 45 10.56 5.53 -11.11
CA ASP A 45 10.37 5.52 -12.57
C ASP A 45 9.63 6.75 -13.10
N ILE A 46 8.72 7.34 -12.31
CA ILE A 46 7.88 8.47 -12.76
C ILE A 46 8.53 9.83 -12.51
N CYS A 47 9.09 10.03 -11.32
CA CYS A 47 9.68 11.30 -10.88
C CYS A 47 11.01 11.06 -10.16
N PRO A 48 12.02 10.52 -10.86
CA PRO A 48 13.34 10.25 -10.26
C PRO A 48 13.91 11.54 -9.68
N GLU A 49 14.50 11.44 -8.49
CA GLU A 49 15.12 12.54 -7.74
C GLU A 49 14.17 13.66 -7.25
N ASP A 50 12.95 13.73 -7.79
CA ASP A 50 11.95 14.74 -7.46
C ASP A 50 10.98 14.27 -6.35
N TRP A 51 11.25 13.13 -5.71
CA TRP A 51 10.47 12.62 -4.57
C TRP A 51 11.33 12.23 -3.37
N GLY A 52 10.73 12.28 -2.19
CA GLY A 52 11.36 11.78 -0.96
C GLY A 52 10.32 11.56 0.13
N CYS A 53 10.65 10.73 1.12
CA CYS A 53 9.77 10.49 2.26
C CYS A 53 10.52 10.55 3.58
N GLN A 54 9.81 10.96 4.63
CA GLN A 54 10.29 10.98 6.00
C GLN A 54 9.27 10.28 6.89
N PHE A 55 9.77 9.46 7.80
CA PHE A 55 8.95 8.78 8.81
C PHE A 55 9.20 9.41 10.18
N SER A 56 8.16 9.49 11.00
CA SER A 56 8.32 9.82 12.41
C SER A 56 8.88 8.64 13.20
N ASP A 57 9.31 8.91 14.42
CA ASP A 57 9.47 7.85 15.42
C ASP A 57 8.12 7.10 15.62
N PRO A 58 8.17 5.79 15.91
CA PRO A 58 6.97 5.00 16.18
C PRO A 58 6.33 5.41 17.51
N VAL A 59 5.00 5.51 17.51
CA VAL A 59 4.20 5.74 18.72
C VAL A 59 3.37 4.49 18.99
N TYR A 60 3.50 3.95 20.20
CA TYR A 60 2.72 2.80 20.65
C TYR A 60 1.51 3.28 21.44
N LEU A 61 0.32 2.94 20.96
CA LEU A 61 -0.94 3.27 21.59
C LEU A 61 -1.50 2.00 22.24
N GLU A 62 -1.70 2.04 23.56
CA GLU A 62 -2.44 1.00 24.24
C GLU A 62 -3.95 1.22 24.08
N PRO A 63 -4.75 0.14 23.99
CA PRO A 63 -6.20 0.27 23.99
C PRO A 63 -6.68 0.91 25.29
N GLN A 64 -7.40 2.04 25.22
CA GLN A 64 -7.96 2.72 26.39
C GLN A 64 -9.50 2.69 26.33
N GLY A 65 -10.15 2.06 27.33
CA GLY A 65 -11.61 2.08 27.49
C GLY A 65 -12.20 0.87 28.23
N GLN A 66 -13.46 0.98 28.66
CA GLN A 66 -14.24 -0.13 29.28
C GLN A 66 -14.90 -1.08 28.27
N TYR A 67 -14.73 -0.81 26.96
CA TYR A 67 -15.25 -1.64 25.86
C TYR A 67 -14.11 -2.32 25.10
N LEU A 68 -13.17 -2.91 25.83
CA LEU A 68 -12.08 -3.68 25.25
C LEU A 68 -12.55 -5.13 25.12
N GLU A 69 -12.93 -5.53 23.92
CA GLU A 69 -13.00 -6.96 23.60
C GLU A 69 -11.59 -7.56 23.77
N ALA A 70 -11.52 -8.82 24.21
CA ALA A 70 -10.30 -9.51 24.65
C ALA A 70 -9.16 -9.59 23.61
N ASP A 71 -9.41 -9.13 22.38
CA ASP A 71 -8.49 -9.19 21.23
C ASP A 71 -7.90 -7.82 20.82
N GLN A 72 -8.24 -6.71 21.50
CA GLN A 72 -7.65 -5.40 21.18
C GLN A 72 -6.26 -5.27 21.78
N LYS A 73 -5.26 -5.15 20.91
CA LYS A 73 -3.83 -5.13 21.22
C LYS A 73 -3.23 -3.77 20.90
N ALA A 74 -2.14 -3.44 21.59
CA ALA A 74 -1.41 -2.21 21.34
C ALA A 74 -1.08 -2.05 19.84
N ILE A 75 -1.22 -0.81 19.36
CA ILE A 75 -1.04 -0.43 17.95
C ILE A 75 0.23 0.40 17.84
N CYS A 76 1.10 0.05 16.90
CA CYS A 76 2.20 0.90 16.47
C CYS A 76 1.69 1.84 15.37
N THR A 77 1.87 3.14 15.57
CA THR A 77 1.50 4.18 14.61
C THR A 77 2.75 4.91 14.16
N VAL A 78 2.88 5.12 12.85
CA VAL A 78 3.95 5.92 12.24
C VAL A 78 3.33 6.95 11.31
N ARG A 79 3.88 8.15 11.28
CA ARG A 79 3.55 9.18 10.30
C ARG A 79 4.53 9.15 9.14
N CYS A 80 4.04 9.24 7.91
CA CYS A 80 4.83 9.43 6.71
C CYS A 80 4.53 10.79 6.08
N VAL A 81 5.58 11.59 5.84
CA VAL A 81 5.52 12.79 5.00
C VAL A 81 6.13 12.44 3.64
N LEU A 82 5.33 12.43 2.60
CA LEU A 82 5.76 12.25 1.21
C LEU A 82 5.85 13.60 0.53
N ALA A 83 7.02 13.92 -0.02
CA ALA A 83 7.27 15.11 -0.82
C ALA A 83 7.46 14.72 -2.30
N ILE A 84 6.74 15.38 -3.20
CA ILE A 84 6.94 15.27 -4.66
C ILE A 84 7.02 16.69 -5.23
N CYS A 85 8.14 17.01 -5.90
CA CYS A 85 8.46 18.35 -6.39
C CYS A 85 8.25 19.45 -5.34
N GLY A 86 8.64 19.18 -4.08
CA GLY A 86 8.50 20.11 -2.94
C GLY A 86 7.10 20.18 -2.32
N VAL A 87 6.07 19.61 -2.94
CA VAL A 87 4.72 19.53 -2.36
C VAL A 87 4.65 18.38 -1.39
N LYS A 88 4.23 18.65 -0.14
CA LYS A 88 4.17 17.65 0.93
C LYS A 88 2.74 17.18 1.18
N ARG A 89 2.58 15.87 1.36
CA ARG A 89 1.37 15.24 1.90
C ARG A 89 1.77 14.33 3.05
N GLU A 90 0.89 14.26 4.04
CA GLU A 90 1.14 13.53 5.27
C GLU A 90 0.02 12.54 5.51
N ALA A 91 0.38 11.31 5.88
CA ALA A 91 -0.56 10.30 6.29
C ALA A 91 -0.03 9.50 7.49
N LEU A 92 -0.97 8.94 8.24
CA LEU A 92 -0.68 7.97 9.29
C LEU A 92 -0.77 6.57 8.72
N GLY A 93 0.03 5.67 9.30
CA GLY A 93 -0.09 4.24 9.11
C GLY A 93 -0.02 3.54 10.45
N SER A 94 -0.75 2.43 10.53
CA SER A 94 -0.95 1.74 11.80
C SER A 94 -0.80 0.23 11.61
N ALA A 95 -0.14 -0.41 12.57
CA ALA A 95 0.01 -1.86 12.60
C ALA A 95 -0.18 -2.40 14.02
N PRO A 96 -0.98 -3.47 14.21
CA PRO A 96 -1.10 -4.12 15.51
C PRO A 96 0.23 -4.77 15.89
N ILE A 97 0.70 -4.61 17.14
CA ILE A 97 1.98 -5.19 17.60
C ILE A 97 1.95 -6.72 17.54
N GLN A 98 0.80 -7.32 17.87
CA GLN A 98 0.58 -8.75 17.78
C GLN A 98 -0.76 -9.04 17.11
N LEU A 99 -0.80 -10.11 16.32
CA LEU A 99 -1.98 -10.55 15.59
C LEU A 99 -2.24 -12.01 15.93
N ILE A 100 -3.16 -12.28 16.86
CA ILE A 100 -3.46 -13.67 17.25
C ILE A 100 -4.47 -14.23 16.26
N SER A 101 -4.09 -15.33 15.63
CA SER A 101 -5.00 -16.12 14.80
C SER A 101 -6.12 -16.74 15.65
N ARG A 102 -7.20 -17.18 14.99
CA ARG A 102 -8.29 -17.93 15.63
C ARG A 102 -7.84 -19.18 16.41
N ASN A 103 -6.64 -19.69 16.12
CA ASN A 103 -6.05 -20.86 16.77
C ASN A 103 -5.17 -20.48 17.98
N GLY A 104 -5.23 -19.23 18.45
CA GLY A 104 -4.44 -18.74 19.59
C GLY A 104 -2.95 -18.52 19.28
N ARG A 105 -2.52 -18.70 18.03
CA ARG A 105 -1.12 -18.51 17.63
C ARG A 105 -0.89 -17.10 17.13
N ASP A 106 0.25 -16.52 17.51
CA ASP A 106 0.72 -15.28 16.91
C ASP A 106 1.00 -15.50 15.42
N ALA A 107 0.26 -14.76 14.59
CA ALA A 107 0.34 -14.75 13.14
C ALA A 107 0.98 -13.44 12.63
N THR A 108 1.62 -12.68 13.51
CA THR A 108 2.37 -11.48 13.13
C THR A 108 3.53 -11.87 12.22
N GLN A 109 3.66 -11.14 11.12
CA GLN A 109 4.74 -11.30 10.16
C GLN A 109 5.46 -9.96 10.04
N GLY A 110 6.77 -9.95 10.29
CA GLY A 110 7.61 -8.76 10.26
C GLY A 110 7.40 -7.81 11.45
N ASP A 111 8.20 -6.75 11.47
CA ASP A 111 8.20 -5.73 12.52
C ASP A 111 6.93 -4.84 12.42
N PRO A 112 6.18 -4.61 13.52
CA PRO A 112 5.09 -3.63 13.54
C PRO A 112 5.51 -2.23 13.04
N VAL A 113 6.74 -1.78 13.30
CA VAL A 113 7.22 -0.48 12.82
C VAL A 113 7.31 -0.47 11.29
N GLU A 114 7.91 -1.50 10.68
CA GLU A 114 8.00 -1.62 9.22
C GLU A 114 6.62 -1.68 8.57
N ARG A 115 5.68 -2.42 9.16
CA ARG A 115 4.30 -2.50 8.67
C ARG A 115 3.58 -1.16 8.77
N ALA A 116 3.73 -0.44 9.88
CA ALA A 116 3.17 0.90 10.05
C ALA A 116 3.79 1.90 9.06
N CYS A 117 5.11 1.83 8.80
CA CYS A 117 5.79 2.61 7.77
C CYS A 117 5.23 2.31 6.37
N ALA A 118 5.05 1.03 6.03
CA ALA A 118 4.50 0.62 4.73
C ALA A 118 3.07 1.14 4.52
N ASP A 119 2.23 1.05 5.55
CA ASP A 119 0.86 1.56 5.55
C ASP A 119 0.83 3.09 5.45
N ALA A 120 1.67 3.79 6.22
CA ALA A 120 1.76 5.25 6.21
C ALA A 120 2.21 5.77 4.85
N PHE A 121 3.22 5.12 4.26
CA PHE A 121 3.74 5.47 2.94
C PHE A 121 2.71 5.26 1.85
N ARG A 122 2.00 4.12 1.87
CA ARG A 122 0.91 3.86 0.94
C ARG A 122 -0.19 4.91 1.05
N SER A 123 -0.63 5.22 2.27
CA SER A 123 -1.65 6.24 2.50
C SER A 123 -1.19 7.62 2.01
N ALA A 124 0.08 7.97 2.20
CA ALA A 124 0.64 9.22 1.68
C ALA A 124 0.68 9.24 0.13
N CYS A 125 0.95 8.10 -0.52
CA CYS A 125 0.86 7.96 -1.97
C CYS A 125 -0.59 8.15 -2.48
N GLU A 126 -1.57 7.59 -1.77
CA GLU A 126 -2.99 7.73 -2.11
C GLU A 126 -3.44 9.22 -2.06
N LEU A 127 -2.85 10.04 -1.18
CA LEU A 127 -3.11 11.50 -1.16
C LEU A 127 -2.63 12.25 -2.41
N PHE A 128 -1.72 11.68 -3.20
CA PHE A 128 -1.37 12.19 -4.54
C PHE A 128 -2.23 11.57 -5.65
N GLY A 129 -3.13 10.65 -5.31
CA GLY A 129 -4.01 9.92 -6.23
C GLY A 129 -3.42 8.62 -6.78
N ILE A 130 -2.26 8.19 -6.28
CA ILE A 130 -1.56 6.99 -6.74
C ILE A 130 -2.35 5.75 -6.28
N GLY A 131 -2.77 4.94 -7.25
CA GLY A 131 -3.46 3.67 -6.97
C GLY A 131 -4.88 3.81 -6.40
N CYS A 132 -5.43 5.02 -6.27
CA CYS A 132 -6.76 5.24 -5.68
C CYS A 132 -7.89 4.51 -6.41
N TYR A 133 -7.75 4.26 -7.71
CA TYR A 133 -8.74 3.49 -8.46
C TYR A 133 -8.87 2.03 -7.99
N LEU A 134 -7.82 1.47 -7.35
CA LEU A 134 -7.87 0.16 -6.70
C LEU A 134 -8.79 0.15 -5.47
N GLN A 135 -9.39 1.26 -5.04
CA GLN A 135 -10.44 1.22 -4.03
C GLN A 135 -11.79 0.73 -4.63
N ARG A 136 -11.93 0.71 -5.97
CA ARG A 136 -13.17 0.28 -6.66
C ARG A 136 -13.46 -1.21 -6.56
N GLN A 137 -12.44 -2.05 -6.41
CA GLN A 137 -12.58 -3.53 -6.26
C GLN A 137 -13.46 -3.92 -5.06
N ALA A 138 -13.60 -3.08 -4.03
CA ALA A 138 -14.53 -3.33 -2.94
C ALA A 138 -16.01 -3.32 -3.38
N LYS A 139 -16.32 -2.73 -4.54
CA LYS A 139 -17.68 -2.50 -5.02
C LYS A 139 -18.03 -3.26 -6.29
N ASP A 140 -17.03 -3.77 -7.02
CA ASP A 140 -17.22 -4.39 -8.34
C ASP A 140 -16.25 -5.56 -8.54
N SER A 141 -16.77 -6.78 -8.36
CA SER A 141 -16.02 -8.03 -8.56
C SER A 141 -15.75 -8.34 -10.04
N GLY A 142 -16.56 -7.80 -10.97
CA GLY A 142 -16.37 -7.97 -12.41
C GLY A 142 -15.15 -7.19 -12.90
N TRP A 143 -15.04 -5.93 -12.49
CA TRP A 143 -13.86 -5.10 -12.75
C TRP A 143 -12.58 -5.72 -12.18
N GLN A 144 -12.68 -6.28 -10.96
CA GLN A 144 -11.55 -6.94 -10.32
C GLN A 144 -11.07 -8.17 -11.11
N ASN A 145 -11.99 -9.02 -11.57
CA ASN A 145 -11.64 -10.22 -12.34
C ASN A 145 -10.97 -9.86 -13.68
N GLU A 146 -11.47 -8.83 -14.36
CA GLU A 146 -10.87 -8.33 -15.61
C GLU A 146 -9.46 -7.78 -15.36
N LEU A 147 -9.26 -7.03 -14.27
CA LEU A 147 -7.95 -6.52 -13.88
C LEU A 147 -6.95 -7.66 -13.64
N ILE A 148 -7.36 -8.71 -12.93
CA ILE A 148 -6.51 -9.88 -12.66
C ILE A 148 -6.17 -10.63 -13.95
N ARG A 149 -7.15 -10.78 -14.85
CA ARG A 149 -6.92 -11.41 -16.17
C ARG A 149 -5.84 -10.66 -16.96
N ARG A 150 -5.95 -9.33 -17.03
CA ARG A 150 -4.96 -8.48 -17.73
C ARG A 150 -3.59 -8.52 -17.07
N MET A 151 -3.54 -8.53 -15.75
CA MET A 151 -2.29 -8.63 -14.99
C MET A 151 -1.57 -9.96 -15.27
N ASN A 152 -2.31 -11.08 -15.38
CA ASN A 152 -1.72 -12.37 -15.70
C ASN A 152 -1.21 -12.43 -17.14
N ALA A 153 -2.00 -11.95 -18.11
CA ALA A 153 -1.57 -11.88 -19.52
C ALA A 153 -0.26 -11.07 -19.68
N ALA A 154 -0.16 -9.91 -19.01
CA ALA A 154 1.05 -9.09 -19.07
C ALA A 154 2.30 -9.77 -18.44
N LYS A 155 2.11 -10.67 -17.46
CA LYS A 155 3.21 -11.45 -16.88
C LYS A 155 3.68 -12.55 -17.83
N GLU A 156 2.75 -13.20 -18.52
CA GLU A 156 3.06 -14.23 -19.52
C GLU A 156 3.82 -13.63 -20.72
N ASP A 157 3.36 -12.48 -21.23
CA ASP A 157 4.03 -11.77 -22.34
C ASP A 157 5.46 -11.32 -21.97
N GLY A 158 5.66 -10.87 -20.73
CA GLY A 158 6.98 -10.48 -20.22
C GLY A 158 7.96 -11.64 -20.07
N MET A 159 7.47 -12.87 -19.89
CA MET A 159 8.32 -14.08 -19.87
C MET A 159 8.63 -14.60 -21.28
N ALA A 160 7.72 -14.41 -22.24
CA ALA A 160 7.92 -14.83 -23.63
C ALA A 160 8.96 -13.98 -24.40
N GLY A 161 9.15 -12.72 -24.01
CA GLY A 161 10.15 -11.82 -24.60
C GLY A 161 11.56 -11.93 -24.02
N ALA A 162 11.79 -12.80 -23.03
CA ALA A 162 13.07 -12.99 -22.35
C ALA A 162 13.73 -14.35 -22.64
N ALA A 163 13.19 -15.11 -23.59
CA ALA A 163 13.66 -16.44 -24.00
C ALA A 163 14.45 -16.40 -25.31
#